data_AF-A0A099EU52-F1
#
_entry.id   AF-A0A099EU52-F1
#
_cell.length_a   1.000
_cell.length_b   1.000
_cell.length_c   1.000
_cell.angle_alpha   90.00
_cell.angle_beta   90.00
_cell.angle_gamma   90.00
#
_symmetry.space_group_name_H-M   'P 1'
#
loop_
_entity.id
_entity.type
_entity.pdbx_description
1 polymer ?
#
loop_
_entity_poly.entity_id
_entity_poly.type
_entity_poly.pdbx_seq_one_letter_code
_entity_poly.pdbx_strand_id
1 'polypeptide(L)'
;LVLTDDVLAHPTIGPRPFKRYDGHHQYEQEHFWDWAPERNVTTGAIRLVDYNFKKPAQAMEVDRLGDAQHAQGQIESFDYPGDYLAQDVGRLVAGLRTEQERGADRRNRAVGDCVSLGAGMRMTLSGDKAPGTGETYLCLSASHHFVSEAYGSGGQGSDGYSFTGSYVLMPDTAPMAPPKRTPLAVVQGPQTAEVVGEGEIDCDEYGRILVRFHWDLANAYSMRCRVSQNWAGAGWGGMV
;
A
#
# COMPACT_ATOMS: atom_id res chain seq x y z
N LEU A 1 0.24 15.51 -8.98
CA LEU A 1 0.50 14.16 -8.44
C LEU A 1 1.96 14.10 -8.04
N VAL A 2 2.26 13.73 -6.79
CA VAL A 2 3.63 13.54 -6.30
C VAL A 2 3.82 12.04 -6.09
N LEU A 3 4.88 11.47 -6.67
CA LEU A 3 5.27 10.08 -6.45
C LEU A 3 6.46 10.09 -5.48
N THR A 4 6.31 9.45 -4.34
CA THR A 4 7.34 9.37 -3.31
C THR A 4 7.16 8.11 -2.46
N ASP A 5 8.27 7.54 -2.04
CA ASP A 5 8.42 6.49 -1.03
C ASP A 5 9.12 7.02 0.24
N ASP A 6 9.56 8.28 0.22
CA ASP A 6 10.19 8.95 1.36
C ASP A 6 9.18 9.84 2.11
N VAL A 7 8.93 9.49 3.37
CA VAL A 7 8.09 10.26 4.30
C VAL A 7 8.65 11.68 4.54
N LEU A 8 9.97 11.85 4.49
CA LEU A 8 10.64 13.13 4.75
C LEU A 8 10.52 14.11 3.58
N ALA A 9 10.17 13.62 2.38
CA ALA A 9 9.89 14.47 1.22
C ALA A 9 8.57 15.26 1.35
N HIS A 10 7.69 14.87 2.29
CA HIS A 10 6.42 15.55 2.51
C HIS A 10 6.58 16.91 3.21
N PRO A 11 5.81 17.93 2.81
CA PRO A 11 5.83 19.24 3.46
C PRO A 11 5.38 19.15 4.91
N THR A 12 5.95 19.98 5.78
CA THR A 12 5.57 20.08 7.20
C THR A 12 4.80 21.36 7.46
N ILE A 13 3.74 21.28 8.26
CA ILE A 13 2.94 22.43 8.72
C ILE A 13 3.33 22.88 10.14
N GLY A 14 4.35 22.24 10.73
CA GLY A 14 4.83 22.53 12.07
C GLY A 14 3.96 21.93 13.18
N PRO A 15 4.07 22.47 14.41
CA PRO A 15 3.33 21.97 15.56
C PRO A 15 1.82 22.21 15.46
N ARG A 16 0.99 21.23 15.81
CA ARG A 16 -0.42 21.46 16.14
C ARG A 16 -0.72 20.99 17.56
N PRO A 17 -1.27 21.85 18.43
CA PRO A 17 -1.56 21.48 19.80
C PRO A 17 -2.75 20.52 19.87
N PHE A 18 -2.66 19.55 20.78
CA PHE A 18 -3.82 18.88 21.32
C PHE A 18 -4.26 19.62 22.59
N LYS A 19 -5.55 19.91 22.70
CA LYS A 19 -6.17 20.48 23.91
C LYS A 19 -7.34 19.63 24.32
N ARG A 20 -7.28 19.08 25.54
CA ARG A 20 -8.37 18.26 26.04
C ARG A 20 -9.64 19.11 26.12
N TYR A 21 -10.74 18.61 25.60
CA TYR A 21 -12.03 19.27 25.71
C TYR A 21 -12.38 19.56 27.17
N ASP A 22 -12.48 20.84 27.54
CA ASP A 22 -12.75 21.33 28.89
C ASP A 22 -14.17 21.93 29.04
N GLY A 23 -15.00 21.77 28.02
CA GLY A 23 -16.37 22.32 27.97
C GLY A 23 -16.49 23.59 27.12
N HIS A 24 -15.39 24.24 26.76
CA HIS A 24 -15.38 25.39 25.83
C HIS A 24 -14.35 25.21 24.74
N HIS A 25 -14.76 25.46 23.50
CA HIS A 25 -13.92 25.22 22.33
C HIS A 25 -13.41 26.54 21.74
N GLN A 26 -12.59 27.25 22.52
CA GLN A 26 -11.94 28.48 22.09
C GLN A 26 -10.43 28.36 22.32
N TYR A 27 -9.73 27.83 21.33
CA TYR A 27 -8.28 28.01 21.23
C TYR A 27 -8.00 29.00 20.10
N GLU A 28 -7.02 29.89 20.30
CA GLU A 28 -6.69 30.91 19.30
C GLU A 28 -6.03 30.34 18.04
N GLN A 29 -5.57 29.07 18.10
CA GLN A 29 -4.87 28.39 17.02
C GLN A 29 -5.59 27.11 16.63
N GLU A 30 -5.35 26.66 15.41
CA GLU A 30 -5.74 25.32 14.96
C GLU A 30 -5.21 24.24 15.92
N HIS A 31 -6.07 23.32 16.33
CA HIS A 31 -5.76 22.32 17.34
C HIS A 31 -6.61 21.04 17.17
N PHE A 32 -6.20 20.00 17.89
CA PHE A 32 -6.99 18.79 18.07
C PHE A 32 -7.66 18.82 19.44
N TRP A 33 -8.90 18.34 19.50
CA TRP A 33 -9.60 18.09 20.77
C TRP A 33 -9.88 16.63 21.05
N ASP A 34 -9.78 15.79 20.01
CA ASP A 34 -9.77 14.35 20.14
C ASP A 34 -8.48 13.79 19.54
N TRP A 35 -7.86 12.88 20.29
CA TRP A 35 -6.62 12.21 19.92
C TRP A 35 -6.67 10.77 20.41
N ALA A 36 -6.83 9.84 19.48
CA ALA A 36 -7.00 8.42 19.72
C ALA A 36 -5.87 7.63 19.05
N PRO A 37 -4.80 7.27 19.77
CA PRO A 37 -3.79 6.34 19.31
C PRO A 37 -4.37 4.94 19.12
N GLU A 38 -4.01 4.30 18.02
CA GLU A 38 -4.45 2.96 17.60
C GLU A 38 -3.23 2.08 17.27
N ARG A 39 -3.37 0.79 17.57
CA ARG A 39 -2.39 -0.26 17.27
C ARG A 39 -3.11 -1.40 16.57
N ASN A 40 -2.65 -1.77 15.38
CA ASN A 40 -3.17 -2.92 14.65
C ASN A 40 -2.24 -4.11 14.82
N VAL A 41 -2.80 -5.29 15.11
CA VAL A 41 -2.04 -6.55 15.06
C VAL A 41 -1.81 -6.89 13.59
N THR A 42 -0.54 -6.99 13.20
CA THR A 42 -0.10 -7.21 11.82
C THR A 42 0.80 -8.43 11.75
N THR A 43 0.95 -8.99 10.56
CA THR A 43 1.87 -10.10 10.33
C THR A 43 3.31 -9.58 10.42
N GLY A 44 4.17 -10.33 11.11
CA GLY A 44 5.54 -9.93 11.38
C GLY A 44 6.61 -10.60 10.53
N ALA A 45 6.26 -11.66 9.78
CA ALA A 45 7.16 -12.32 8.85
C ALA A 45 6.46 -12.57 7.51
N ILE A 46 7.18 -12.39 6.41
CA ILE A 46 6.70 -12.66 5.06
C ILE A 46 7.57 -13.74 4.44
N ARG A 47 6.96 -14.79 3.88
CA ARG A 47 7.63 -15.82 3.08
C ARG A 47 6.97 -15.94 1.72
N LEU A 48 7.75 -15.85 0.65
CA LEU A 48 7.27 -15.94 -0.72
C LEU A 48 8.02 -17.03 -1.48
N VAL A 49 7.32 -17.70 -2.39
CA VAL A 49 7.91 -18.69 -3.31
C VAL A 49 7.42 -18.45 -4.73
N ASP A 50 8.27 -18.72 -5.72
CA ASP A 50 7.90 -18.70 -7.14
C ASP A 50 8.65 -19.81 -7.90
N TYR A 51 8.41 -19.94 -9.21
CA TYR A 51 9.03 -20.94 -10.07
C TYR A 51 9.62 -20.32 -11.34
N ASN A 52 10.91 -20.55 -11.57
CA ASN A 52 11.59 -20.15 -12.80
C ASN A 52 11.94 -21.36 -13.67
N PHE A 53 11.23 -21.53 -14.79
CA PHE A 53 11.45 -22.67 -15.69
C PHE A 53 12.85 -22.70 -16.34
N LYS A 54 13.54 -21.55 -16.44
CA LYS A 54 14.92 -21.50 -16.96
C LYS A 54 15.94 -22.04 -15.97
N LYS A 55 15.59 -22.06 -14.67
CA LYS A 55 16.42 -22.55 -13.58
C LYS A 55 15.56 -23.41 -12.63
N PRO A 56 15.02 -24.55 -13.10
CA PRO A 56 13.94 -25.27 -12.42
C PRO A 56 14.35 -25.88 -11.07
N ALA A 57 15.65 -26.13 -10.86
CA ALA A 57 16.20 -26.63 -9.61
C ALA A 57 16.67 -25.53 -8.65
N GLN A 58 16.62 -24.25 -9.06
CA GLN A 58 16.99 -23.14 -8.19
C GLN A 58 15.96 -22.98 -7.07
N ALA A 59 16.43 -22.89 -5.83
CA ALA A 59 15.58 -22.47 -4.73
C ALA A 59 15.14 -21.02 -4.98
N MET A 60 13.83 -20.80 -5.07
CA MET A 60 13.26 -19.48 -5.30
C MET A 60 12.69 -18.87 -4.03
N GLU A 61 12.56 -19.64 -2.95
CA GLU A 61 12.05 -19.15 -1.67
C GLU A 61 12.85 -17.94 -1.15
N VAL A 62 12.11 -16.96 -0.64
CA VAL A 62 12.63 -15.77 0.04
C VAL A 62 11.78 -15.48 1.27
N ASP A 63 12.41 -15.03 2.33
CA ASP A 63 11.77 -14.66 3.58
C ASP A 63 12.26 -13.29 4.11
N ARG A 64 11.40 -12.65 4.90
CA ARG A 64 11.71 -11.40 5.59
C ARG A 64 11.00 -11.36 6.95
N LEU A 65 11.80 -11.30 8.01
CA LEU A 65 11.32 -11.01 9.37
C LEU A 65 11.32 -9.49 9.60
N GLY A 66 10.21 -8.97 10.11
CA GLY A 66 10.04 -7.59 10.53
C GLY A 66 10.61 -7.31 11.92
N ASP A 67 10.42 -6.08 12.38
CA ASP A 67 10.92 -5.55 13.66
C ASP A 67 9.81 -5.38 14.72
N ALA A 68 8.67 -6.04 14.54
CA ALA A 68 7.54 -5.96 15.46
C ALA A 68 7.90 -6.55 16.84
N GLN A 69 7.80 -5.72 17.89
CA GLN A 69 8.22 -6.09 19.26
C GLN A 69 7.11 -6.72 20.11
N HIS A 70 5.87 -6.82 19.61
CA HIS A 70 4.75 -7.41 20.36
C HIS A 70 4.77 -8.95 20.26
N ALA A 71 4.06 -9.63 21.18
CA ALA A 71 4.07 -11.10 21.30
C ALA A 71 3.72 -11.85 19.99
N GLN A 72 2.84 -11.28 19.18
CA GLN A 72 2.42 -11.84 17.89
C GLN A 72 3.23 -11.30 16.69
N GLY A 73 4.32 -10.58 16.93
CA GLY A 73 5.13 -9.89 15.92
C GLY A 73 6.01 -10.81 15.07
N GLN A 74 5.81 -12.12 15.16
CA GLN A 74 6.51 -13.15 14.37
C GLN A 74 5.53 -14.05 13.62
N ILE A 75 4.23 -13.75 13.64
CA ILE A 75 3.26 -14.47 12.81
C ILE A 75 3.69 -14.33 11.35
N GLU A 76 3.79 -15.45 10.64
CA GLU A 76 4.21 -15.53 9.25
C GLU A 76 3.00 -15.50 8.30
N SER A 77 3.13 -14.76 7.20
CA SER A 77 2.29 -14.89 6.01
C SER A 77 3.10 -15.54 4.90
N PHE A 78 2.58 -16.63 4.38
CA PHE A 78 3.14 -17.36 3.25
C PHE A 78 2.27 -17.13 2.01
N ASP A 79 2.88 -16.88 0.86
CA ASP A 79 2.17 -16.68 -0.41
C ASP A 79 2.89 -17.30 -1.62
N TYR A 80 2.09 -17.83 -2.55
CA TYR A 80 2.52 -18.34 -3.85
C TYR A 80 1.40 -18.05 -4.88
N PRO A 81 1.71 -17.48 -6.05
CA PRO A 81 3.05 -17.10 -6.53
C PRO A 81 3.58 -15.80 -5.90
N GLY A 82 4.91 -15.68 -5.85
CA GLY A 82 5.61 -14.50 -5.35
C GLY A 82 5.74 -13.34 -6.36
N ASP A 83 5.54 -13.62 -7.65
CA ASP A 83 5.72 -12.74 -8.81
C ASP A 83 7.14 -12.18 -8.96
N TYR A 84 8.15 -13.06 -8.97
CA TYR A 84 9.54 -12.69 -9.24
C TYR A 84 10.33 -13.80 -9.96
N LEU A 85 11.32 -13.39 -10.77
CA LEU A 85 12.15 -14.31 -11.56
C LEU A 85 13.51 -14.62 -10.94
N ALA A 86 13.88 -13.92 -9.86
CA ALA A 86 15.14 -14.09 -9.14
C ALA A 86 15.00 -13.71 -7.65
N GLN A 87 15.80 -14.33 -6.79
CA GLN A 87 15.70 -14.17 -5.33
C GLN A 87 16.05 -12.76 -4.83
N ASP A 88 16.92 -12.02 -5.51
CA ASP A 88 17.25 -10.64 -5.17
C ASP A 88 16.00 -9.74 -5.32
N VAL A 89 15.27 -9.88 -6.43
CA VAL A 89 13.98 -9.21 -6.63
C VAL A 89 12.95 -9.71 -5.61
N GLY A 90 12.89 -11.03 -5.37
CA GLY A 90 11.99 -11.60 -4.36
C GLY A 90 12.21 -11.04 -2.96
N ARG A 91 13.46 -10.81 -2.54
CA ARG A 91 13.80 -10.17 -1.26
C ARG A 91 13.31 -8.73 -1.18
N LEU A 92 13.36 -7.97 -2.29
CA LEU A 92 12.78 -6.63 -2.36
C LEU A 92 11.26 -6.68 -2.19
N VAL A 93 10.57 -7.59 -2.88
CA VAL A 93 9.11 -7.78 -2.76
C VAL A 93 8.71 -8.19 -1.34
N ALA A 94 9.43 -9.14 -0.73
CA ALA A 94 9.20 -9.53 0.66
C ALA A 94 9.43 -8.36 1.63
N GLY A 95 10.49 -7.56 1.41
CA GLY A 95 10.76 -6.33 2.15
C GLY A 95 9.60 -5.33 2.10
N LEU A 96 9.11 -5.02 0.90
CA LEU A 96 7.96 -4.13 0.71
C LEU A 96 6.70 -4.66 1.39
N ARG A 97 6.41 -5.97 1.30
CA ARG A 97 5.27 -6.58 1.99
C ARG A 97 5.41 -6.49 3.52
N THR A 98 6.60 -6.70 4.06
CA THR A 98 6.85 -6.50 5.50
C THR A 98 6.65 -5.05 5.92
N GLU A 99 7.10 -4.09 5.10
CA GLU A 99 6.88 -2.66 5.35
C GLU A 99 5.40 -2.27 5.26
N GLN A 100 4.60 -2.90 4.38
CA GLN A 100 3.15 -2.69 4.32
C GLN A 100 2.46 -3.09 5.62
N GLU A 101 2.80 -4.27 6.16
CA GLU A 101 2.28 -4.76 7.44
C GLU A 101 2.74 -3.87 8.60
N ARG A 102 4.04 -3.60 8.71
CA ARG A 102 4.60 -2.74 9.78
C ARG A 102 4.08 -1.32 9.71
N GLY A 103 3.95 -0.79 8.50
CA GLY A 103 3.37 0.50 8.22
C GLY A 103 1.93 0.59 8.69
N ALA A 104 1.16 -0.50 8.76
CA ALA A 104 -0.23 -0.51 9.19
C ALA A 104 -0.45 -0.59 10.72
N ASP A 105 0.58 -0.90 11.50
CA ASP A 105 0.52 -1.07 12.97
C ASP A 105 0.11 0.24 13.69
N ARG A 106 0.98 1.26 13.66
CA ARG A 106 0.75 2.51 14.41
C ARG A 106 -0.10 3.50 13.61
N ARG A 107 -1.31 3.79 14.10
CA ARG A 107 -2.21 4.80 13.54
C ARG A 107 -2.72 5.70 14.65
N ASN A 108 -2.99 6.96 14.36
CA ASN A 108 -3.70 7.83 15.29
C ASN A 108 -4.89 8.44 14.58
N ARG A 109 -6.07 8.36 15.18
CA ARG A 109 -7.24 9.14 14.76
C ARG A 109 -7.26 10.44 15.55
N ALA A 110 -7.60 11.53 14.86
CA ALA A 110 -7.73 12.82 15.51
C ALA A 110 -8.93 13.58 14.95
N VAL A 111 -9.53 14.42 15.79
CA VAL A 111 -10.57 15.38 15.40
C VAL A 111 -10.13 16.76 15.86
N GLY A 112 -10.24 17.73 14.97
CA GLY A 112 -9.66 19.06 15.14
C GLY A 112 -10.12 20.09 14.13
N ASP A 113 -9.79 21.35 14.40
CA ASP A 113 -10.03 22.50 13.53
C ASP A 113 -8.76 22.87 12.72
N CYS A 114 -7.90 21.89 12.49
CA CYS A 114 -6.67 22.01 11.70
C CYS A 114 -6.90 22.14 10.18
N VAL A 115 -7.51 23.25 9.74
CA VAL A 115 -7.81 23.54 8.31
C VAL A 115 -6.57 23.45 7.43
N SER A 116 -5.39 23.79 7.96
CA SER A 116 -4.13 23.71 7.22
C SER A 116 -3.58 22.28 7.03
N LEU A 117 -4.16 21.25 7.67
CA LEU A 117 -3.67 19.87 7.63
C LEU A 117 -4.34 19.05 6.52
N GLY A 118 -3.64 18.87 5.41
CA GLY A 118 -4.06 17.99 4.32
C GLY A 118 -3.43 16.58 4.38
N ALA A 119 -4.01 15.65 3.61
CA ALA A 119 -3.37 14.36 3.34
C ALA A 119 -2.02 14.57 2.63
N GLY A 120 -0.99 13.83 3.04
CA GLY A 120 0.38 13.99 2.56
C GLY A 120 1.13 15.17 3.19
N MET A 121 0.64 15.75 4.28
CA MET A 121 1.40 16.74 5.08
C MET A 121 1.89 16.11 6.38
N ARG A 122 3.02 16.63 6.89
CA ARG A 122 3.56 16.27 8.19
C ARG A 122 3.25 17.34 9.24
N MET A 123 3.05 16.91 10.47
CA MET A 123 2.79 17.79 11.61
C MET A 123 3.43 17.23 12.88
N THR A 124 3.76 18.08 13.85
CA THR A 124 4.27 17.65 15.15
C THR A 124 3.18 17.81 16.21
N LEU A 125 2.89 16.76 16.97
CA LEU A 125 1.89 16.85 18.05
C LEU A 125 2.46 17.67 19.22
N SER A 126 1.73 18.68 19.67
CA SER A 126 2.13 19.54 20.80
C SER A 126 0.96 19.78 21.76
N GLY A 127 1.07 20.74 22.68
CA GLY A 127 -0.01 21.08 23.61
C GLY A 127 -0.06 20.17 24.84
N ASP A 128 -1.26 19.75 25.22
CA ASP A 128 -1.50 18.93 26.40
C ASP A 128 -0.88 17.54 26.25
N LYS A 129 -0.58 16.89 27.38
CA LYS A 129 0.05 15.57 27.38
C LYS A 129 -0.93 14.50 26.87
N ALA A 130 -0.61 13.92 25.72
CA ALA A 130 -1.25 12.77 25.11
C ALA A 130 -0.18 11.76 24.66
N PRO A 131 -0.54 10.49 24.37
CA PRO A 131 0.42 9.55 23.82
C PRO A 131 0.92 10.04 22.45
N GLY A 132 2.24 10.16 22.31
CA GLY A 132 2.87 10.70 21.10
C GLY A 132 3.11 12.21 21.09
N THR A 133 2.85 12.94 22.19
CA THR A 133 3.20 14.38 22.26
C THR A 133 4.70 14.56 22.05
N GLY A 134 5.07 15.44 21.12
CA GLY A 134 6.45 15.69 20.68
C GLY A 134 6.88 14.84 19.47
N GLU A 135 6.11 13.83 19.07
CA GLU A 135 6.37 13.06 17.85
C GLU A 135 5.83 13.78 16.61
N THR A 136 6.41 13.44 15.45
CA THR A 136 5.97 13.93 14.15
C THR A 136 5.17 12.84 13.43
N TYR A 137 4.11 13.28 12.76
CA TYR A 137 3.13 12.43 12.10
C TYR A 137 2.93 12.86 10.65
N LEU A 138 2.80 11.88 9.76
CA LEU A 138 2.27 12.04 8.42
C LEU A 138 0.75 11.87 8.44
N CYS A 139 0.03 12.82 7.86
CA CYS A 139 -1.41 12.72 7.66
C CYS A 139 -1.72 11.85 6.44
N LEU A 140 -2.26 10.65 6.67
CA LEU A 140 -2.65 9.71 5.63
C LEU A 140 -3.98 10.07 4.99
N SER A 141 -4.91 10.60 5.78
CA SER A 141 -6.21 11.08 5.29
C SER A 141 -6.70 12.25 6.13
N ALA A 142 -7.27 13.26 5.47
CA ALA A 142 -7.95 14.37 6.11
C ALA A 142 -9.33 14.55 5.48
N SER A 143 -10.39 14.51 6.28
CA SER A 143 -11.76 14.80 5.87
C SER A 143 -12.20 16.08 6.53
N HIS A 144 -12.52 17.07 5.72
CA HIS A 144 -12.88 18.42 6.14
C HIS A 144 -14.39 18.61 5.99
N HIS A 145 -15.08 18.91 7.08
CA HIS A 145 -16.50 19.19 7.10
C HIS A 145 -16.72 20.65 7.48
N PHE A 146 -17.36 21.41 6.59
CA PHE A 146 -17.72 22.81 6.81
C PHE A 146 -19.23 22.95 6.81
N VAL A 147 -19.75 23.63 7.83
CA VAL A 147 -21.16 24.00 7.90
C VAL A 147 -21.25 25.51 7.80
N SER A 148 -21.97 25.99 6.79
CA SER A 148 -22.26 27.40 6.61
C SER A 148 -23.72 27.66 7.01
N GLU A 149 -23.98 28.06 8.25
CA GLU A 149 -25.28 28.64 8.61
C GLU A 149 -25.18 30.16 8.73
N ALA A 150 -25.72 30.83 7.71
CA ALA A 150 -26.08 32.24 7.79
C ALA A 150 -27.59 32.37 7.94
N TYR A 151 -28.25 31.68 8.88
CA TYR A 151 -29.59 32.06 9.32
C TYR A 151 -29.82 31.63 10.78
N GLY A 152 -29.67 32.59 11.69
CA GLY A 152 -30.01 32.42 13.10
C GLY A 152 -31.51 32.30 13.30
N SER A 153 -32.01 31.07 13.34
CA SER A 153 -33.34 30.75 13.87
C SER A 153 -33.27 29.60 14.87
N GLY A 154 -32.59 29.84 16.00
CA GLY A 154 -32.97 29.40 17.36
C GLY A 154 -33.47 27.98 17.62
N GLY A 155 -33.06 26.97 16.85
CA GLY A 155 -33.35 25.57 17.14
C GLY A 155 -32.15 24.89 17.80
N GLN A 156 -32.35 24.11 18.86
CA GLN A 156 -31.31 23.37 19.62
C GLN A 156 -30.42 22.42 18.77
N GLY A 157 -30.65 22.29 17.46
CA GLY A 157 -29.79 21.57 16.52
C GLY A 157 -28.81 22.45 15.72
N SER A 158 -28.80 23.78 15.92
CA SER A 158 -27.93 24.73 15.19
C SER A 158 -26.60 25.07 15.90
N ASP A 159 -26.24 24.35 16.96
CA ASP A 159 -24.99 24.56 17.73
C ASP A 159 -23.83 23.67 17.23
N GLY A 160 -23.81 23.35 15.94
CA GLY A 160 -22.72 22.60 15.32
C GLY A 160 -21.49 23.48 15.05
N TYR A 161 -20.29 22.90 15.08
CA TYR A 161 -19.07 23.60 14.71
C TYR A 161 -19.10 24.04 13.24
N SER A 162 -18.71 25.28 12.95
CA SER A 162 -18.62 25.79 11.57
C SER A 162 -17.59 25.02 10.73
N PHE A 163 -16.59 24.44 11.39
CA PHE A 163 -15.61 23.54 10.78
C PHE A 163 -15.29 22.36 11.71
N THR A 164 -15.17 21.17 11.14
CA THR A 164 -14.61 19.99 11.81
C THR A 164 -13.77 19.20 10.82
N GLY A 165 -12.54 18.89 11.19
CA GLY A 165 -11.69 17.97 10.46
C GLY A 165 -11.54 16.64 11.20
N SER A 166 -11.53 15.54 10.46
CA SER A 166 -11.16 14.21 10.96
C SER A 166 -9.96 13.68 10.19
N TYR A 167 -9.00 13.14 10.94
CA TYR A 167 -7.67 12.83 10.43
C TYR A 167 -7.26 11.41 10.80
N VAL A 168 -6.50 10.77 9.91
CA VAL A 168 -5.76 9.53 10.19
C VAL A 168 -4.28 9.83 9.98
N LEU A 169 -3.52 9.62 11.03
CA LEU A 169 -2.12 9.98 11.15
C LEU A 169 -1.27 8.72 11.36
N MET A 170 -0.03 8.75 10.88
CA MET A 170 0.97 7.72 11.07
C MET A 170 2.27 8.38 11.54
N PRO A 171 2.96 7.86 12.56
CA PRO A 171 4.27 8.39 12.94
C PRO A 171 5.20 8.42 11.73
N ASP A 172 6.00 9.48 11.57
CA ASP A 172 6.96 9.56 10.45
C ASP A 172 8.11 8.55 10.57
N THR A 173 8.24 7.89 11.72
CA THR A 173 9.15 6.76 11.93
C THR A 173 8.61 5.42 11.41
N ALA A 174 7.32 5.33 11.07
CA ALA A 174 6.73 4.11 10.55
C ALA A 174 6.93 4.03 9.02
N PRO A 175 7.12 2.82 8.44
CA PRO A 175 7.28 2.68 7.00
C PRO A 175 6.09 3.23 6.21
N MET A 176 6.37 4.04 5.19
CA MET A 176 5.36 4.59 4.29
C MET A 176 5.12 3.64 3.11
N ALA A 177 4.45 2.53 3.39
CA ALA A 177 4.10 1.54 2.38
C ALA A 177 2.56 1.41 2.25
N PRO A 178 1.98 1.64 1.05
CA PRO A 178 0.54 1.59 0.87
C PRO A 178 0.03 0.14 0.92
N PRO A 179 -1.16 -0.10 1.52
CA PRO A 179 -1.73 -1.45 1.59
C PRO A 179 -2.17 -1.94 0.20
N LYS A 180 -2.10 -3.26 -0.02
CA LYS A 180 -2.52 -3.93 -1.26
C LYS A 180 -4.05 -4.05 -1.33
N ARG A 181 -4.75 -2.93 -1.55
CA ARG A 181 -6.23 -2.86 -1.63
C ARG A 181 -6.79 -3.04 -3.03
N THR A 182 -6.02 -2.66 -4.04
CA THR A 182 -6.47 -2.75 -5.44
C THR A 182 -6.68 -4.21 -5.81
N PRO A 183 -7.88 -4.61 -6.28
CA PRO A 183 -8.12 -5.97 -6.75
C PRO A 183 -7.14 -6.33 -7.87
N LEU A 184 -6.65 -7.57 -7.85
CA LEU A 184 -5.82 -8.08 -8.94
C LEU A 184 -6.66 -8.22 -10.21
N ALA A 185 -6.08 -7.90 -11.36
CA ALA A 185 -6.69 -8.21 -12.64
C ALA A 185 -6.64 -9.73 -12.84
N VAL A 186 -7.82 -10.37 -12.98
CA VAL A 186 -7.93 -11.83 -13.11
C VAL A 186 -8.52 -12.18 -14.47
N VAL A 187 -7.79 -12.99 -15.24
CA VAL A 187 -8.30 -13.64 -16.44
C VAL A 187 -9.01 -14.93 -16.02
N GLN A 188 -10.35 -14.93 -16.07
CA GLN A 188 -11.19 -15.98 -15.48
C GLN A 188 -11.10 -17.35 -16.18
N GLY A 189 -10.55 -17.40 -17.39
CA GLY A 189 -10.41 -18.65 -18.13
C GLY A 189 -9.50 -18.51 -19.36
N PRO A 190 -9.17 -19.63 -20.01
CA PRO A 190 -8.34 -19.62 -21.21
C PRO A 190 -8.94 -18.76 -22.32
N GLN A 191 -8.07 -18.10 -23.08
CA GLN A 191 -8.44 -17.30 -24.24
C GLN A 191 -7.66 -17.80 -25.46
N THR A 192 -8.25 -17.67 -26.64
CA THR A 192 -7.54 -17.90 -27.90
C THR A 192 -6.79 -16.63 -28.31
N ALA A 193 -5.72 -16.81 -29.09
CA ALA A 193 -4.90 -15.75 -29.63
C ALA A 193 -4.33 -16.19 -30.98
N GLU A 194 -3.89 -15.24 -31.79
CA GLU A 194 -3.21 -15.52 -33.06
C GLU A 194 -1.70 -15.67 -32.81
N VAL A 195 -1.09 -16.69 -33.41
CA VAL A 195 0.38 -16.85 -33.37
C VAL A 195 1.00 -15.85 -34.34
N VAL A 196 1.97 -15.07 -33.85
CA VAL A 196 2.61 -13.99 -34.60
C VAL A 196 4.14 -14.11 -34.51
N GLY A 197 4.87 -13.42 -35.38
CA GLY A 197 6.33 -13.42 -35.40
C GLY A 197 6.91 -12.69 -36.60
N GLU A 198 8.25 -12.61 -36.67
CA GLU A 198 8.95 -11.94 -37.79
C GLU A 198 9.05 -12.81 -39.07
N GLY A 199 8.50 -14.02 -39.05
CA GLY A 199 8.46 -14.96 -40.17
C GLY A 199 7.36 -16.01 -40.02
N GLU A 200 7.35 -17.03 -40.89
CA GLU A 200 6.36 -18.12 -40.85
C GLU A 200 6.46 -18.95 -39.55
N ILE A 201 7.69 -19.18 -39.08
CA ILE A 201 7.98 -19.85 -37.80
C ILE A 201 8.93 -18.97 -37.02
N ASP A 202 8.47 -18.52 -35.85
CA ASP A 202 9.27 -17.71 -34.94
C ASP A 202 9.22 -18.32 -33.54
N CYS A 203 10.22 -19.16 -33.24
CA CYS A 203 10.38 -19.88 -31.98
C CYS A 203 11.77 -19.61 -31.38
N ASP A 204 11.85 -19.56 -30.05
CA ASP A 204 13.14 -19.47 -29.36
C ASP A 204 13.71 -20.85 -28.97
N GLU A 205 14.85 -20.84 -28.27
CA GLU A 205 15.54 -22.05 -27.80
C GLU A 205 14.69 -22.97 -26.89
N TYR A 206 13.59 -22.47 -26.34
CA TYR A 206 12.66 -23.22 -25.49
C TYR A 206 11.36 -23.58 -26.22
N GLY A 207 11.28 -23.38 -27.53
CA GLY A 207 10.07 -23.62 -28.33
C GLY A 207 8.92 -22.66 -28.00
N ARG A 208 9.22 -21.45 -27.53
CA ARG A 208 8.21 -20.45 -27.18
C ARG A 208 7.84 -19.57 -28.35
N ILE A 209 6.56 -19.25 -28.47
CA ILE A 209 5.98 -18.44 -29.55
C ILE A 209 5.61 -17.04 -29.06
N LEU A 210 5.37 -16.12 -29.98
CA LEU A 210 4.70 -14.85 -29.71
C LEU A 210 3.23 -14.98 -30.11
N VAL A 211 2.35 -14.30 -29.40
CA VAL A 211 0.92 -14.27 -29.70
C VAL A 211 0.39 -12.84 -29.74
N ARG A 212 -0.73 -12.64 -30.42
CA ARG A 212 -1.55 -11.42 -30.37
C ARG A 212 -2.94 -11.79 -29.88
N PHE A 213 -3.35 -11.17 -28.78
CA PHE A 213 -4.70 -11.35 -28.25
C PHE A 213 -5.72 -10.53 -29.06
N HIS A 214 -6.95 -11.04 -29.18
CA HIS A 214 -8.01 -10.38 -29.96
C HIS A 214 -8.44 -9.01 -29.42
N TRP A 215 -8.15 -8.75 -28.15
CA TRP A 215 -8.44 -7.47 -27.48
C TRP A 215 -7.28 -6.47 -27.56
N ASP A 216 -6.14 -6.84 -28.17
CA ASP A 216 -5.03 -5.91 -28.36
C ASP A 216 -5.28 -4.98 -29.55
N LEU A 217 -5.53 -3.71 -29.24
CA LEU A 217 -5.79 -2.66 -30.23
C LEU A 217 -4.49 -2.12 -30.86
N ALA A 218 -3.34 -2.32 -30.22
CA ALA A 218 -2.05 -1.81 -30.69
C ALA A 218 -1.40 -2.75 -31.72
N ASN A 219 -1.94 -3.96 -31.90
CA ASN A 219 -1.36 -5.02 -32.74
C ASN A 219 0.10 -5.32 -32.36
N ALA A 220 0.42 -5.28 -31.07
CA ALA A 220 1.73 -5.57 -30.54
C ALA A 220 1.95 -7.09 -30.41
N TYR A 221 3.22 -7.50 -30.45
CA TYR A 221 3.60 -8.88 -30.12
C TYR A 221 3.66 -9.05 -28.60
N SER A 222 3.19 -10.19 -28.10
CA SER A 222 3.31 -10.53 -26.67
C SER A 222 4.77 -10.78 -26.26
N MET A 223 4.98 -11.07 -24.97
CA MET A 223 6.17 -11.81 -24.56
C MET A 223 6.11 -13.27 -25.05
N ARG A 224 7.26 -13.97 -25.05
CA ARG A 224 7.34 -15.39 -25.44
C ARG A 224 6.54 -16.30 -24.50
N CYS A 225 5.53 -16.97 -25.05
CA CYS A 225 4.65 -17.91 -24.35
C CYS A 225 5.15 -19.36 -24.52
N ARG A 226 5.19 -20.12 -23.43
CA ARG A 226 5.44 -21.57 -23.49
C ARG A 226 4.25 -22.28 -24.13
N VAL A 227 4.54 -23.25 -24.99
CA VAL A 227 3.54 -24.08 -25.66
C VAL A 227 3.49 -25.44 -24.95
N SER A 228 2.29 -25.87 -24.56
CA SER A 228 2.11 -27.21 -24.03
C SER A 228 2.29 -28.22 -25.15
N GLN A 229 3.13 -29.24 -24.92
CA GLN A 229 3.38 -30.31 -25.88
C GLN A 229 2.63 -31.59 -25.47
N ASN A 230 2.39 -32.49 -26.43
CA ASN A 230 1.80 -33.80 -26.13
C ASN A 230 2.74 -34.68 -25.27
N TRP A 231 4.06 -34.48 -25.39
CA TRP A 231 5.07 -35.19 -24.62
C TRP A 231 6.39 -34.39 -24.56
N ALA A 232 6.88 -34.09 -23.35
CA ALA A 232 8.14 -33.37 -23.14
C ALA A 232 9.07 -34.13 -22.19
N GLY A 233 10.32 -34.34 -22.60
CA GLY A 233 11.38 -35.00 -21.83
C GLY A 233 12.73 -34.31 -21.97
N ALA A 234 13.75 -34.82 -21.27
CA ALA A 234 15.09 -34.25 -21.25
C ALA A 234 15.84 -34.54 -22.57
N GLY A 235 15.62 -33.72 -23.60
CA GLY A 235 16.24 -33.85 -24.93
C GLY A 235 15.48 -34.74 -25.92
N TRP A 236 14.28 -35.19 -25.57
CA TRP A 236 13.43 -36.04 -26.40
C TRP A 236 11.95 -35.78 -26.07
N GLY A 237 11.05 -36.11 -27.00
CA GLY A 237 9.62 -35.88 -26.84
C GLY A 237 8.93 -35.68 -28.19
N GLY A 238 7.67 -35.26 -28.14
CA GLY A 238 6.94 -34.77 -29.30
C GLY A 238 7.09 -33.25 -29.41
N MET A 239 7.27 -32.76 -30.63
CA MET A 239 7.17 -31.35 -30.98
C MET A 239 6.10 -31.23 -32.06
N VAL A 240 4.94 -30.69 -31.68
CA VAL A 240 3.78 -30.51 -32.56
C VAL A 240 3.34 -29.06 -32.50
#